data_AF-A0A378AGT1-F1
#
_entry.id   AF-A0A378AGT1-F1
#
_cell.length_a   1.000
_cell.length_b   1.000
_cell.length_c   1.000
_cell.angle_alpha   90.00
_cell.angle_beta   90.00
_cell.angle_gamma   90.00
#
_symmetry.space_group_name_H-M   'P 1'
#
loop_
_entity.id
_entity.type
_entity.pdbx_description
1 polymer ?
#
loop_
_entity_poly.entity_id
_entity_poly.type
_entity_poly.pdbx_seq_one_letter_code
_entity_poly.pdbx_strand_id
1 'polypeptide(L)'
;MTTQSSPIITEMKVIPVAGHDSMLLNIGGAHNAWFTRNIVVLTDNAGHTGVGEAPGGEVIYQTLLAAIPQVVGQEVARLNRVVQQVHKGNQAADFDTFGKGAWTFELKVNAVAALEAALLDLLGQVLNVPVCELLGPVSSVMPSPCWATCSISAIGRKPTLVIWTIRRAITNGTACATSRR
;
A
#
# COMPACT_ATOMS: atom_id res chain seq x y z
N MET A 1 30.12 7.51 -8.89
CA MET A 1 30.32 8.01 -7.52
C MET A 1 29.89 6.94 -6.55
N THR A 2 30.83 6.21 -5.97
CA THR A 2 30.57 5.24 -4.90
C THR A 2 30.75 5.96 -3.58
N THR A 3 29.67 6.47 -3.00
CA THR A 3 29.66 6.93 -1.61
C THR A 3 28.85 5.92 -0.81
N GLN A 4 29.45 5.39 0.26
CA GLN A 4 28.87 4.42 1.21
C GLN A 4 27.71 5.01 2.03
N SER A 5 26.85 5.82 1.41
CA SER A 5 25.72 6.50 2.02
C SER A 5 24.44 5.75 1.68
N SER A 6 23.56 5.58 2.68
CA SER A 6 22.22 5.06 2.44
C SER A 6 21.48 5.99 1.46
N PRO A 7 20.67 5.44 0.53
CA PRO A 7 19.86 6.27 -0.36
C PRO A 7 18.96 7.22 0.40
N ILE A 8 18.80 8.42 -0.14
CA ILE A 8 18.01 9.50 0.44
C ILE A 8 16.75 9.64 -0.39
N ILE A 9 15.61 9.79 0.29
CA ILE A 9 14.32 9.98 -0.36
C ILE A 9 14.27 11.40 -0.94
N THR A 10 14.10 11.50 -2.25
CA THR A 10 14.08 12.76 -3.00
C THR A 10 12.67 13.26 -3.23
N GLU A 11 11.71 12.35 -3.41
CA GLU A 11 10.34 12.69 -3.75
C GLU A 11 9.34 11.72 -3.09
N MET A 12 8.20 12.24 -2.65
CA MET A 12 7.04 11.47 -2.19
C MET A 12 5.79 11.99 -2.89
N LYS A 13 5.05 11.09 -3.56
CA LYS A 13 3.75 11.36 -4.18
C LYS A 13 2.67 10.57 -3.50
N VAL A 14 1.50 11.19 -3.36
CA VAL A 14 0.28 10.55 -2.85
C VAL A 14 -0.77 10.66 -3.94
N ILE A 15 -1.22 9.52 -4.45
CA ILE A 15 -2.10 9.45 -5.62
C ILE A 15 -3.39 8.72 -5.20
N PRO A 16 -4.52 9.42 -5.07
CA PRO A 16 -5.79 8.77 -4.88
C PRO A 16 -6.21 8.09 -6.18
N VAL A 17 -6.60 6.82 -6.09
CA VAL A 17 -7.05 6.01 -7.23
C VAL A 17 -8.43 5.43 -6.94
N ALA A 18 -9.19 5.22 -8.01
CA ALA A 18 -10.47 4.54 -7.96
C ALA A 18 -10.46 3.33 -8.89
N GLY A 19 -11.03 2.21 -8.43
CA GLY A 19 -11.24 1.01 -9.21
C GLY A 19 -12.70 0.58 -9.20
N HIS A 20 -13.10 -0.28 -10.13
CA HIS A 20 -14.48 -0.79 -10.19
C HIS A 20 -14.69 -1.92 -9.20
N ASP A 21 -15.84 -1.91 -8.52
CA ASP A 21 -16.27 -2.98 -7.62
C ASP A 21 -17.62 -3.58 -8.04
N SER A 22 -17.89 -4.80 -7.58
CA SER A 22 -19.20 -5.43 -7.66
C SER A 22 -20.08 -4.99 -6.48
N MET A 23 -21.40 -5.14 -6.61
CA MET A 23 -22.35 -4.84 -5.53
C MET A 23 -22.32 -5.93 -4.44
N LEU A 24 -21.22 -5.99 -3.68
CA LEU A 24 -21.07 -6.90 -2.54
C LEU A 24 -21.89 -6.38 -1.36
N LEU A 25 -22.62 -7.28 -0.70
CA LEU A 25 -23.45 -6.96 0.47
C LEU A 25 -22.71 -7.35 1.75
N ASN A 26 -22.66 -6.43 2.71
CA ASN A 26 -22.08 -6.63 4.04
C ASN A 26 -22.94 -5.94 5.12
N ILE A 27 -22.57 -6.05 6.40
CA ILE A 27 -23.34 -5.46 7.51
C ILE A 27 -23.47 -3.92 7.44
N GLY A 28 -22.53 -3.25 6.79
CA GLY A 28 -22.54 -1.82 6.53
C GLY A 28 -23.34 -1.42 5.27
N GLY A 29 -23.93 -2.38 4.55
CA GLY A 29 -24.78 -2.14 3.38
C GLY A 29 -24.27 -2.78 2.10
N ALA A 30 -24.31 -2.05 0.99
CA ALA A 30 -23.85 -2.50 -0.32
C ALA A 30 -22.63 -1.70 -0.78
N HIS A 31 -21.66 -2.37 -1.40
CA HIS A 31 -20.52 -1.70 -2.01
C HIS A 31 -20.97 -0.75 -3.12
N ASN A 32 -20.27 0.39 -3.22
CA ASN A 32 -20.45 1.33 -4.32
C ASN A 32 -19.84 0.76 -5.61
N ALA A 33 -20.19 1.33 -6.78
CA ALA A 33 -19.64 0.91 -8.06
C ALA A 33 -18.13 1.14 -8.20
N TRP A 34 -17.57 2.00 -7.32
CA TRP A 34 -16.14 2.28 -7.24
C TRP A 34 -15.62 2.14 -5.82
N PHE A 35 -14.45 1.53 -5.68
CA PHE A 35 -13.65 1.56 -4.45
C PHE A 35 -12.48 2.52 -4.62
N THR A 36 -12.08 3.17 -3.53
CA THR A 36 -10.99 4.15 -3.52
C THR A 36 -9.81 3.68 -2.70
N ARG A 37 -8.59 3.99 -3.14
CA ARG A 37 -7.32 3.68 -2.45
C ARG A 37 -6.38 4.88 -2.57
N ASN A 38 -5.45 4.99 -1.64
CA ASN A 38 -4.37 5.97 -1.70
C ASN A 38 -3.06 5.25 -1.98
N ILE A 39 -2.38 5.60 -3.08
CA ILE A 39 -1.07 5.05 -3.45
C ILE A 39 0.02 6.03 -3.03
N VAL A 40 1.01 5.53 -2.28
CA VAL A 40 2.23 6.25 -1.94
C VAL A 40 3.32 5.81 -2.89
N VAL A 41 3.99 6.77 -3.53
CA VAL A 41 5.14 6.52 -4.40
C VAL A 41 6.32 7.31 -3.87
N LEU A 42 7.39 6.62 -3.49
CA LEU A 42 8.64 7.21 -3.03
C LEU A 42 9.71 7.04 -4.10
N THR A 43 10.49 8.09 -4.35
CA THR A 43 11.67 8.04 -5.22
C THR A 43 12.90 8.38 -4.39
N ASP A 44 13.97 7.59 -4.55
CA ASP A 44 15.26 7.86 -3.90
C ASP A 44 16.24 8.57 -4.87
N ASN A 45 17.42 8.93 -4.37
CA ASN A 45 18.49 9.52 -5.17
C ASN A 45 19.26 8.50 -6.03
N ALA A 46 19.08 7.20 -5.78
CA ALA A 46 19.66 6.12 -6.56
C ALA A 46 18.80 5.75 -7.79
N GLY A 47 17.61 6.33 -7.91
CA GLY A 47 16.67 6.10 -9.00
C GLY A 47 15.71 4.92 -8.77
N HIS A 48 15.65 4.39 -7.55
CA HIS A 48 14.67 3.38 -7.16
C HIS A 48 13.33 4.02 -6.84
N THR A 49 12.27 3.21 -6.95
CA THR A 49 10.91 3.63 -6.64
C THR A 49 10.27 2.59 -5.74
N GLY A 50 9.79 3.01 -4.58
CA GLY A 50 9.03 2.18 -3.65
C GLY A 50 7.56 2.55 -3.66
N VAL A 51 6.69 1.56 -3.53
CA VAL A 51 5.24 1.76 -3.57
C VAL A 51 4.54 1.21 -2.34
N GLY A 52 3.51 1.93 -1.89
CA GLY A 52 2.65 1.52 -0.78
C GLY A 52 1.20 1.84 -1.07
N GLU A 53 0.29 1.11 -0.44
CA GLU A 53 -1.15 1.24 -0.67
C GLU A 53 -1.91 1.30 0.67
N ALA A 54 -2.83 2.26 0.78
CA ALA A 54 -3.75 2.40 1.89
C ALA A 54 -5.21 2.42 1.41
N PRO A 55 -6.19 2.21 2.31
CA PRO A 55 -7.58 2.56 2.08
C PRO A 55 -7.72 4.01 1.59
N GLY A 56 -8.75 4.24 0.79
CA GLY A 56 -9.12 5.59 0.35
C GLY A 56 -9.68 6.43 1.48
N GLY A 57 -10.00 7.69 1.16
CA GLY A 57 -10.59 8.64 2.10
C GLY A 57 -9.68 9.84 2.36
N GLU A 58 -10.33 10.97 2.60
CA GLU A 58 -9.67 12.27 2.72
C GLU A 58 -8.76 12.35 3.95
N VAL A 59 -9.17 11.73 5.06
CA VAL A 59 -8.38 11.73 6.31
C VAL A 59 -7.01 11.08 6.09
N ILE A 60 -6.99 9.93 5.42
CA ILE A 60 -5.75 9.20 5.11
C ILE A 60 -4.91 10.00 4.11
N TYR A 61 -5.54 10.52 3.06
CA TYR A 61 -4.88 11.34 2.04
C TYR A 61 -4.17 12.55 2.66
N GLN A 62 -4.88 13.34 3.47
CA GLN A 62 -4.32 14.51 4.15
C GLN A 62 -3.22 14.14 5.15
N THR A 63 -3.36 13.00 5.84
CA THR A 63 -2.32 12.49 6.75
C THR A 63 -1.03 12.16 5.99
N LEU A 64 -1.14 11.53 4.81
CA LEU A 64 0.00 11.23 3.95
C LEU A 64 0.64 12.52 3.39
N LEU A 65 -0.16 13.50 2.97
CA LEU A 65 0.35 14.80 2.54
C LEU A 65 1.12 15.52 3.66
N ALA A 66 0.60 15.51 4.89
CA ALA A 66 1.26 16.09 6.05
C ALA A 66 2.56 15.36 6.45
N ALA A 67 2.71 14.10 6.02
CA ALA A 67 3.92 13.32 6.26
C ALA A 67 5.05 13.61 5.24
N ILE A 68 4.74 14.14 4.04
CA ILE A 68 5.73 14.46 2.99
C ILE A 68 6.97 15.20 3.54
N PRO A 69 6.85 16.34 4.24
CA PRO A 69 8.02 17.08 4.72
C PRO A 69 8.84 16.33 5.79
N GLN A 70 8.27 15.31 6.42
CA GLN A 70 8.98 14.47 7.40
C GLN A 70 9.77 13.34 6.74
N VAL A 71 9.38 12.95 5.52
CA VAL A 71 9.93 11.81 4.76
C VAL A 71 10.99 12.27 3.76
N VAL A 72 10.73 13.34 3.02
CA VAL A 72 11.66 13.86 2.01
C VAL A 72 12.95 14.34 2.68
N GLY A 73 14.10 13.92 2.15
CA GLY A 73 15.42 14.22 2.70
C GLY A 73 15.90 13.25 3.79
N GLN A 74 15.09 12.26 4.18
CA GLN A 74 15.52 11.20 5.10
C GLN A 74 16.24 10.07 4.35
N GLU A 75 17.16 9.42 5.07
CA GLU A 75 17.81 8.18 4.63
C GLU A 75 16.86 7.00 4.75
N VAL A 76 16.82 6.13 3.74
CA VAL A 76 15.98 4.91 3.73
C VAL A 76 16.36 3.98 4.90
N ALA A 77 17.63 3.92 5.30
CA ALA A 77 18.08 3.14 6.46
C ALA A 77 17.43 3.57 7.80
N ARG A 78 16.86 4.76 7.88
CA ARG A 78 16.19 5.28 9.08
C ARG A 78 14.68 5.05 9.10
N LEU A 79 14.16 4.10 8.32
CA LEU A 79 12.73 3.86 8.16
C LEU A 79 11.96 3.75 9.49
N ASN A 80 12.48 2.98 10.47
CA ASN A 80 11.83 2.76 11.77
C ASN A 80 11.62 4.08 12.52
N ARG A 81 12.59 5.01 12.42
CA ARG A 81 12.49 6.32 13.06
C ARG A 81 11.42 7.16 12.39
N VAL A 82 11.40 7.22 11.06
CA VAL A 82 10.43 8.00 10.28
C VAL A 82 9.01 7.48 10.54
N VAL A 83 8.82 6.15 10.45
CA VAL A 83 7.54 5.49 10.71
C VAL A 83 7.05 5.76 12.14
N GLN A 84 7.92 5.62 13.15
CA GLN A 84 7.55 5.90 14.53
C GLN A 84 7.21 7.37 14.79
N GLN A 85 7.89 8.31 14.13
CA GLN A 85 7.59 9.73 14.25
C GLN A 85 6.17 10.04 13.74
N VAL A 86 5.83 9.54 12.55
CA VAL A 86 4.48 9.72 11.97
C VAL A 86 3.42 8.98 12.80
N HIS A 87 3.73 7.78 13.31
CA HIS A 87 2.79 7.01 14.13
C HIS A 87 2.45 7.70 15.45
N LYS A 88 3.47 8.13 16.21
CA LYS A 88 3.27 8.79 17.52
C LYS A 88 2.47 10.08 17.40
N GLY A 89 2.64 10.83 16.30
CA GLY A 89 1.86 12.04 16.04
C GLY A 89 0.37 11.81 15.80
N ASN A 90 -0.02 10.61 15.37
CA ASN A 90 -1.41 10.28 14.99
C ASN A 90 -2.12 9.34 15.97
N GLN A 91 -1.37 8.64 16.81
CA GLN A 91 -1.88 7.58 17.69
C GLN A 91 -3.01 8.04 18.63
N ALA A 92 -2.86 9.19 19.28
CA ALA A 92 -3.90 9.70 20.18
C ALA A 92 -5.21 10.03 19.46
N ALA A 93 -5.12 10.53 18.23
CA ALA A 93 -6.28 10.84 17.40
C ALA A 93 -7.02 9.57 16.95
N ASP A 94 -6.28 8.51 16.64
CA ASP A 94 -6.86 7.23 16.23
C ASP A 94 -7.64 6.57 17.38
N PHE A 95 -7.12 6.62 18.61
CA PHE A 95 -7.83 6.09 19.79
C PHE A 95 -9.16 6.81 20.05
N ASP A 96 -9.17 8.14 19.97
CA ASP A 96 -10.39 8.94 20.16
C ASP A 96 -11.41 8.67 19.04
N THR A 97 -10.95 8.60 17.79
CA THR A 97 -11.80 8.39 16.61
C THR A 97 -12.41 6.98 16.61
N PHE A 98 -11.62 5.96 16.97
CA PHE A 98 -12.10 4.60 17.11
C PHE A 98 -13.13 4.46 18.25
N GLY A 99 -12.88 5.12 19.39
CA GLY A 99 -13.82 5.16 20.52
C GLY A 99 -15.17 5.82 20.18
N LYS A 100 -15.20 6.68 19.16
CA LYS A 100 -16.41 7.35 18.65
C LYS A 100 -17.15 6.55 17.58
N GLY A 101 -16.68 5.34 17.24
CA GLY A 101 -17.35 4.42 16.32
C GLY A 101 -16.89 4.51 14.87
N ALA A 102 -15.72 5.10 14.60
CA ALA A 102 -15.13 5.09 13.26
C ALA A 102 -14.78 3.67 12.79
N TRP A 103 -14.86 3.46 11.48
CA TRP A 103 -14.47 2.17 10.90
C TRP A 103 -12.96 1.99 10.92
N THR A 104 -12.50 0.74 11.01
CA THR A 104 -11.06 0.41 11.09
C THR A 104 -10.27 0.87 9.87
N PHE A 105 -10.91 0.97 8.70
CA PHE A 105 -10.28 1.46 7.46
C PHE A 105 -10.16 2.99 7.39
N GLU A 106 -10.78 3.74 8.31
CA GLU A 106 -10.70 5.21 8.38
C GLU A 106 -9.54 5.70 9.25
N LEU A 107 -8.92 4.79 10.01
CA LEU A 107 -7.85 5.11 10.95
C LEU A 107 -6.56 5.54 10.24
N LYS A 108 -5.84 6.48 10.85
CA LYS A 108 -4.60 7.04 10.32
C LYS A 108 -3.43 6.06 10.36
N VAL A 109 -3.50 5.01 11.19
CA VAL A 109 -2.55 3.87 11.14
C VAL A 109 -2.39 3.30 9.73
N ASN A 110 -3.43 3.35 8.90
CA ASN A 110 -3.35 2.86 7.53
C ASN A 110 -2.43 3.73 6.65
N ALA A 111 -2.35 5.04 6.90
CA ALA A 111 -1.38 5.92 6.25
C ALA A 111 0.05 5.55 6.63
N VAL A 112 0.28 5.24 7.91
CA VAL A 112 1.59 4.82 8.42
C VAL A 112 2.01 3.50 7.76
N ALA A 113 1.11 2.53 7.65
CA ALA A 113 1.36 1.25 7.02
C ALA A 113 1.71 1.39 5.52
N ALA A 114 1.03 2.27 4.77
CA ALA A 114 1.37 2.53 3.38
C ALA A 114 2.74 3.18 3.21
N LEU A 115 3.10 4.11 4.10
CA LEU A 115 4.43 4.71 4.12
C LEU A 115 5.50 3.66 4.44
N GLU A 116 5.27 2.82 5.45
CA GLU A 116 6.18 1.73 5.83
C GLU A 116 6.38 0.73 4.70
N ALA A 117 5.31 0.33 4.01
CA ALA A 117 5.39 -0.56 2.86
C ALA A 117 6.28 0.02 1.73
N ALA A 118 6.11 1.31 1.40
CA ALA A 118 6.92 1.97 0.38
C ALA A 118 8.40 2.08 0.79
N LEU A 119 8.69 2.30 2.08
CA LEU A 119 10.05 2.35 2.61
C LEU A 119 10.71 0.97 2.63
N LEU A 120 9.97 -0.07 3.00
CA LEU A 120 10.45 -1.45 2.99
C LEU A 120 10.72 -1.95 1.57
N ASP A 121 9.92 -1.54 0.59
CA ASP A 121 10.16 -1.81 -0.83
C ASP A 121 11.48 -1.19 -1.30
N LEU A 122 11.71 0.10 -1.01
CA LEU A 122 13.01 0.75 -1.29
C LEU A 122 14.17 0.05 -0.58
N LEU A 123 14.02 -0.29 0.71
CA LEU A 123 15.07 -0.98 1.45
C LEU A 123 15.37 -2.36 0.86
N GLY A 124 14.35 -3.11 0.46
CA GLY A 124 14.49 -4.41 -0.19
C GLY A 124 15.23 -4.30 -1.53
N GLN A 125 14.92 -3.28 -2.34
CA GLN A 125 15.62 -3.00 -3.59
C GLN A 125 17.10 -2.66 -3.36
N VAL A 126 17.41 -1.84 -2.33
CA VAL A 126 18.79 -1.46 -1.98
C VAL A 126 19.61 -2.63 -1.49
N LEU A 127 19.00 -3.51 -0.68
CA LEU A 127 19.65 -4.70 -0.14
C LEU A 127 19.59 -5.90 -1.09
N ASN A 128 18.84 -5.80 -2.18
CA ASN A 128 18.56 -6.86 -3.14
C ASN A 128 17.98 -8.13 -2.46
N VAL A 129 17.06 -7.93 -1.52
CA VAL A 129 16.33 -9.01 -0.81
C VAL A 129 14.83 -8.77 -0.89
N PRO A 130 14.00 -9.83 -0.92
CA PRO A 130 12.56 -9.67 -0.83
C PRO A 130 12.15 -9.11 0.54
N VAL A 131 11.09 -8.29 0.59
CA VAL A 131 10.58 -7.68 1.82
C VAL A 131 10.25 -8.71 2.91
N CYS A 132 9.86 -9.93 2.53
CA CYS A 132 9.56 -10.99 3.49
C CYS A 132 10.77 -11.31 4.39
N GLU A 133 12.00 -11.29 3.86
CA GLU A 133 13.23 -11.52 4.66
C GLU A 133 13.51 -10.39 5.66
N LEU A 134 12.94 -9.20 5.43
CA LEU A 134 13.09 -8.04 6.33
C LEU A 134 12.12 -8.08 7.52
N LEU A 135 11.07 -8.91 7.46
CA LEU A 135 9.96 -8.91 8.43
C LEU A 135 10.03 -10.04 9.46
N GLY A 136 11.17 -10.70 9.59
CA GLY A 136 11.41 -11.79 10.55
C GLY A 136 11.52 -13.16 9.90
N PRO A 137 11.35 -14.27 10.66
CA PRO A 137 11.49 -15.61 10.11
C PRO A 137 10.33 -15.95 9.17
N VAL A 138 10.64 -16.43 7.95
CA VAL A 138 9.65 -16.65 6.89
C VAL A 138 9.49 -18.11 6.49
N SER A 139 8.27 -18.46 6.08
CA SER A 139 7.95 -19.62 5.26
C SER A 139 7.71 -19.14 3.82
N SER A 140 8.17 -19.89 2.83
CA SER A 140 8.18 -19.50 1.41
C SER A 140 6.80 -19.50 0.73
N VAL A 141 5.76 -20.01 1.39
CA VAL A 141 4.42 -20.15 0.81
C VAL A 141 3.36 -19.63 1.78
N MET A 142 2.59 -18.62 1.33
CA MET A 142 1.39 -18.16 2.02
C MET A 142 0.15 -18.80 1.34
N PRO A 143 -0.55 -19.75 1.99
CA PRO A 143 -1.85 -20.19 1.51
C PRO A 143 -2.87 -19.06 1.64
N SER A 144 -3.52 -18.68 0.53
CA SER A 144 -4.56 -17.66 0.52
C SER A 144 -5.94 -18.32 0.62
N PRO A 145 -6.79 -17.95 1.59
CA PRO A 145 -8.18 -18.38 1.59
C PRO A 145 -8.90 -17.76 0.40
N CYS A 146 -9.70 -18.55 -0.32
CA CYS A 146 -10.48 -18.06 -1.45
C CYS A 146 -11.58 -17.12 -0.98
N TRP A 147 -11.28 -15.84 -0.97
CA TRP A 147 -12.25 -14.74 -0.98
C TRP A 147 -12.28 -14.27 -2.44
N ALA A 148 -13.48 -14.02 -3.00
CA ALA A 148 -13.73 -13.84 -4.44
C ALA A 148 -12.53 -13.28 -5.25
N THR A 149 -12.05 -14.04 -6.24
CA THR A 149 -10.78 -13.79 -6.93
C THR A 149 -10.75 -12.44 -7.65
N CYS A 150 -9.77 -11.59 -7.32
CA CYS A 150 -9.42 -10.41 -8.10
C CYS A 150 -8.42 -10.81 -9.19
N SER A 151 -8.72 -10.52 -10.46
CA SER A 151 -7.85 -10.84 -11.60
C SER A 151 -7.27 -9.56 -12.18
N ILE A 152 -5.94 -9.40 -12.15
CA ILE A 152 -5.25 -8.31 -12.85
C ILE A 152 -5.04 -8.74 -14.30
N SER A 153 -5.68 -8.03 -15.25
CA SER A 153 -5.37 -8.17 -16.69
C SER A 153 -4.69 -6.91 -17.18
N ALA A 154 -3.39 -6.99 -17.45
CA ALA A 154 -2.67 -5.95 -18.17
C ALA A 154 -2.98 -6.07 -19.67
N ILE A 155 -3.83 -5.18 -20.19
CA ILE A 155 -4.04 -5.05 -21.64
C ILE A 155 -3.26 -3.83 -22.13
N GLY A 156 -2.15 -4.07 -22.84
CA GLY A 156 -1.58 -3.10 -23.80
C GLY A 156 -0.23 -2.46 -23.45
N ARG A 157 0.64 -2.35 -24.47
CA ARG A 157 2.04 -1.89 -24.48
C ARG A 157 2.29 -0.38 -24.24
N LYS A 158 1.42 0.38 -23.56
CA LYS A 158 1.67 1.82 -23.31
C LYS A 158 1.36 2.23 -21.85
N PRO A 159 2.25 3.02 -21.20
CA PRO A 159 2.11 3.37 -19.79
C PRO A 159 1.26 4.63 -19.67
N THR A 160 -0.05 4.49 -19.53
CA THR A 160 -0.85 5.69 -19.19
C THR A 160 -2.16 5.40 -18.48
N LEU A 161 -2.62 4.15 -18.41
CA LEU A 161 -3.84 3.82 -17.68
C LEU A 161 -3.81 2.37 -17.20
N VAL A 162 -3.68 2.16 -15.89
CA VAL A 162 -3.84 0.84 -15.27
C VAL A 162 -5.30 0.73 -14.82
N ILE A 163 -6.13 0.04 -15.59
CA ILE A 163 -7.52 -0.23 -15.24
C ILE A 163 -7.57 -1.52 -14.39
N TRP A 164 -8.01 -1.40 -13.14
CA TRP A 164 -8.28 -2.55 -12.28
C TRP A 164 -9.74 -2.98 -12.43
N THR A 165 -9.97 -4.21 -12.90
CA THR A 165 -11.32 -4.80 -13.05
C THR A 165 -11.43 -6.04 -12.17
N ILE A 166 -12.29 -6.00 -11.15
CA ILE A 166 -12.66 -7.19 -10.37
C ILE A 166 -13.70 -7.99 -11.18
N ARG A 167 -13.36 -9.22 -11.61
CA ARG A 167 -14.33 -10.16 -12.21
C ARG A 167 -14.81 -11.17 -11.18
N ARG A 168 -16.13 -11.37 -11.12
CA ARG A 168 -16.80 -12.36 -10.27
C ARG A 168 -16.28 -13.78 -10.57
N ALA A 169 -15.78 -14.48 -9.56
CA ALA A 169 -15.57 -15.92 -9.62
C ALA A 169 -16.94 -16.62 -9.68
N ILE A 170 -17.26 -17.28 -10.80
CA ILE A 170 -18.34 -18.27 -10.82
C ILE A 170 -17.73 -19.55 -10.26
N THR A 171 -18.23 -19.97 -9.11
CA THR A 171 -17.86 -21.23 -8.46
C THR A 171 -18.26 -22.40 -9.34
N ASN A 172 -17.30 -23.02 -10.01
CA ASN A 172 -17.36 -24.44 -10.34
C ASN A 172 -16.04 -25.06 -9.90
N GLY A 173 -16.13 -25.90 -8.88
CA GLY A 173 -15.00 -26.55 -8.25
C GLY A 173 -14.15 -27.31 -9.27
N THR A 174 -13.00 -26.73 -9.61
CA THR A 174 -11.84 -27.44 -10.13
C THR A 174 -10.63 -26.55 -9.86
N ALA A 175 -9.54 -27.18 -9.47
CA ALA A 175 -8.31 -26.57 -8.98
C ALA A 175 -7.88 -25.31 -9.76
N CYS A 176 -7.31 -24.35 -9.02
CA CYS A 176 -6.62 -23.18 -9.56
C CYS A 176 -5.42 -23.64 -10.41
N ALA A 177 -5.69 -24.01 -11.66
CA ALA A 177 -4.68 -24.29 -12.66
C ALA A 177 -4.37 -22.97 -13.37
N THR A 178 -3.14 -22.52 -13.22
CA THR A 178 -2.57 -21.40 -13.97
C THR A 178 -2.52 -21.78 -15.45
N SER A 179 -3.56 -21.46 -16.22
CA SER A 179 -3.49 -21.57 -17.68
C SER A 179 -2.82 -20.31 -18.24
N ARG A 180 -1.56 -20.44 -18.66
CA ARG A 180 -0.92 -19.45 -19.52
C ARG A 180 -1.59 -19.48 -20.90
N ARG A 181 -2.15 -18.35 -21.34
CA ARG A 181 -2.31 -17.99 -22.74
C ARG A 181 -1.82 -16.56 -22.93
#